data_AF-A0A151JV89-F1
#
_entry.id   AF-A0A151JV89-F1
#
_cell.length_a   1.000
_cell.length_b   1.000
_cell.length_c   1.000
_cell.angle_alpha   90.00
_cell.angle_beta   90.00
_cell.angle_gamma   90.00
#
_symmetry.space_group_name_H-M   'P 1'
#
loop_
_entity.id
_entity.type
_entity.pdbx_description
1 polymer ?
#
loop_
_entity_poly.entity_id
_entity_poly.type
_entity_poly.pdbx_seq_one_letter_code
_entity_poly.pdbx_strand_id
1 'polypeptide(L)'
;MLLATSYGLNNSHTKTIHVGLQRTNEEIFKPVVKLGGHSADGIYFDTDCWQQFQDNMELMNEYLSSDNRVKPNFVVLKNITISFTTSYGSKSILVSYKEEEENCNENLRKEEDAVDSTPSAKKRRTYVAAVVMQKTTFLGLRSIVKCVDARLKQLEYLSDNVNKCALYLIQEIELKLPKCFINQEILKLTLRGNCEDIERNVHTQINDLTFLDMYFNIIFLELTSLRYNEIFHIILSKLESLV
;
A
#
# COMPACT_ATOMS: atom_id res chain seq x y z
N MET A 1 -7.07 1.78 0.78
CA MET A 1 -6.82 2.36 -0.55
C MET A 1 -8.14 2.82 -1.13
N LEU A 2 -8.22 4.10 -1.50
CA LEU A 2 -9.36 4.73 -2.17
C LEU A 2 -9.29 4.42 -3.67
N LEU A 3 -10.45 4.32 -4.34
CA LEU A 3 -10.54 4.01 -5.78
C LEU A 3 -9.74 2.75 -6.20
N ALA A 4 -9.67 1.74 -5.33
CA ALA A 4 -8.83 0.57 -5.55
C ALA A 4 -9.39 -0.36 -6.65
N THR A 5 -8.53 -0.80 -7.55
CA THR A 5 -8.81 -1.84 -8.54
C THR A 5 -7.94 -3.06 -8.23
N SER A 6 -8.53 -4.25 -8.27
CA SER A 6 -7.86 -5.50 -7.89
C SER A 6 -7.76 -6.46 -9.07
N TYR A 7 -6.58 -7.02 -9.29
CA TYR A 7 -6.30 -7.99 -10.34
C TYR A 7 -5.79 -9.30 -9.73
N GLY A 8 -6.37 -10.42 -10.15
CA GLY A 8 -5.87 -11.75 -9.78
C GLY A 8 -4.66 -12.15 -10.62
N LEU A 9 -3.61 -12.66 -9.98
CA LEU A 9 -2.39 -13.13 -10.66
C LEU A 9 -2.39 -14.64 -10.92
N ASN A 10 -3.31 -15.38 -10.30
CA ASN A 10 -3.48 -16.81 -10.46
C ASN A 10 -4.95 -17.21 -10.35
N ASN A 11 -5.30 -18.40 -10.84
CA ASN A 11 -6.68 -18.88 -10.84
C ASN A 11 -7.29 -19.02 -9.44
N SER A 12 -6.46 -19.22 -8.42
CA SER A 12 -6.92 -19.29 -7.03
C SER A 12 -7.11 -17.91 -6.38
N HIS A 13 -6.77 -16.82 -7.08
CA HIS A 13 -6.82 -15.44 -6.58
C HIS A 13 -6.12 -15.22 -5.22
N THR A 14 -5.15 -16.07 -4.88
CA THR A 14 -4.36 -16.00 -3.62
C THR A 14 -3.15 -15.08 -3.74
N LYS A 15 -2.94 -14.55 -4.94
CA LYS A 15 -1.94 -13.56 -5.29
C LYS A 15 -2.64 -12.49 -6.11
N THR A 16 -2.58 -11.26 -5.66
CA THR A 16 -3.33 -10.15 -6.24
C THR A 16 -2.45 -8.93 -6.40
N ILE A 17 -2.79 -8.07 -7.36
CA ILE A 17 -2.30 -6.70 -7.42
C ILE A 17 -3.47 -5.77 -7.16
N HIS A 18 -3.29 -4.82 -6.25
CA HIS A 18 -4.23 -3.73 -6.04
C HIS A 18 -3.59 -2.41 -6.47
N VAL A 19 -4.33 -1.58 -7.18
CA VAL A 19 -3.87 -0.25 -7.62
C VAL A 19 -4.89 0.77 -7.14
N GLY A 20 -4.46 1.78 -6.40
CA GLY A 20 -5.37 2.72 -5.74
C GLY A 20 -4.62 3.84 -5.04
N LEU A 21 -5.37 4.78 -4.48
CA LEU A 21 -4.82 5.88 -3.72
C LEU A 21 -4.67 5.48 -2.25
N GLN A 22 -3.46 5.58 -1.72
CA GLN A 22 -3.16 5.32 -0.32
C GLN A 22 -2.81 6.64 0.36
N ARG A 23 -3.38 6.84 1.55
CA ARG A 23 -3.02 7.97 2.39
C ARG A 23 -1.63 7.74 2.98
N THR A 24 -0.78 8.75 2.84
CA THR A 24 0.58 8.80 3.39
C THR A 24 0.60 9.41 4.79
N ASN A 25 1.74 9.33 5.47
CA ASN A 25 1.94 10.00 6.76
C ASN A 25 1.90 11.54 6.64
N GLU A 26 2.11 12.08 5.44
CA GLU A 26 1.94 13.50 5.10
C GLU A 26 0.45 13.88 4.91
N GLU A 27 -0.47 13.00 5.31
CA GLU A 27 -1.93 13.14 5.22
C GLU A 27 -2.51 13.28 3.80
N ILE A 28 -1.67 13.19 2.76
CA ILE A 28 -2.07 13.22 1.34
C ILE A 28 -2.23 11.82 0.76
N PHE A 29 -3.13 11.70 -0.20
CA PHE A 29 -3.36 10.51 -1.01
C PHE A 29 -2.36 10.46 -2.17
N LYS A 30 -1.59 9.38 -2.26
CA LYS A 30 -0.69 9.07 -3.37
C LYS A 30 -1.06 7.74 -4.03
N PRO A 31 -0.89 7.60 -5.35
CA PRO A 31 -1.12 6.35 -6.05
C PRO A 31 -0.07 5.32 -5.64
N VAL A 32 -0.52 4.09 -5.38
CA VAL A 32 0.34 2.97 -5.01
C VAL A 32 -0.14 1.67 -5.65
N VAL A 33 0.82 0.77 -5.86
CA VAL A 33 0.58 -0.62 -6.25
C VAL A 33 0.83 -1.51 -5.03
N LYS A 34 -0.12 -2.38 -4.67
CA LYS A 34 0.04 -3.35 -3.59
C LYS A 34 0.06 -4.76 -4.18
N LEU A 35 1.17 -5.47 -4.02
CA LEU A 35 1.26 -6.91 -4.27
C LEU A 35 0.77 -7.68 -3.05
N GLY A 36 -0.40 -8.29 -3.19
CA GLY A 36 -1.04 -9.13 -2.19
C GLY A 36 -0.60 -10.60 -2.31
N GLY A 37 -0.48 -11.26 -1.17
CA GLY A 37 -0.17 -12.67 -1.08
C GLY A 37 -0.92 -13.35 0.06
N HIS A 38 -0.23 -14.23 0.78
CA HIS A 38 -0.86 -14.94 1.89
C HIS A 38 -0.94 -14.07 3.17
N SER A 39 -0.06 -13.09 3.31
CA SER A 39 -0.07 -12.09 4.39
C SER A 39 -1.05 -10.96 4.09
N ALA A 40 -1.73 -10.45 5.12
CA ALA A 40 -2.69 -9.34 5.01
C ALA A 40 -2.05 -8.02 4.54
N ASP A 41 -0.81 -7.75 4.96
CA ASP A 41 -0.17 -6.45 4.73
C ASP A 41 0.28 -6.27 3.28
N GLY A 42 0.76 -7.33 2.62
CA GLY A 42 1.27 -7.26 1.24
C GLY A 42 2.49 -6.35 1.10
N ILE A 43 2.94 -6.13 -0.15
CA ILE A 43 4.08 -5.26 -0.46
C ILE A 43 3.58 -4.07 -1.28
N TYR A 44 3.80 -2.86 -0.77
CA TYR A 44 3.43 -1.60 -1.41
C TYR A 44 4.59 -1.02 -2.20
N PHE A 45 4.32 -0.62 -3.44
CA PHE A 45 5.21 0.10 -4.33
C PHE A 45 4.62 1.49 -4.57
N ASP A 46 5.42 2.53 -4.34
CA ASP A 46 5.17 3.84 -4.96
C ASP A 46 5.48 3.78 -6.47
N THR A 47 5.11 4.82 -7.22
CA THR A 47 5.30 4.87 -8.67
C THR A 47 6.74 4.56 -9.08
N ASP A 48 7.73 5.18 -8.43
CA ASP A 48 9.15 4.97 -8.76
C ASP A 48 9.59 3.54 -8.48
N CYS A 49 9.19 2.99 -7.34
CA CYS A 49 9.53 1.62 -6.95
C CYS A 49 8.85 0.59 -7.85
N TRP A 50 7.63 0.88 -8.32
CA TRP A 50 6.91 0.05 -9.28
C TRP A 50 7.64 0.03 -10.63
N GLN A 51 8.13 1.18 -11.10
CA GLN A 51 8.92 1.26 -12.34
C GLN A 51 10.21 0.44 -12.21
N GLN A 52 10.97 0.60 -11.13
CA GLN A 52 12.20 -0.19 -10.92
C GLN A 52 11.91 -1.70 -10.81
N PHE A 53 10.75 -2.07 -10.23
CA PHE A 53 10.31 -3.47 -10.19
C PHE A 53 10.07 -4.01 -11.60
N GLN A 54 9.44 -3.23 -12.48
CA GLN A 54 9.22 -3.58 -13.87
C GLN A 54 10.53 -3.72 -14.66
N ASP A 55 11.49 -2.83 -14.45
CA ASP A 55 12.78 -2.87 -15.14
C ASP A 55 13.55 -4.19 -14.88
N ASN A 56 13.28 -4.83 -13.73
CA ASN A 56 13.85 -6.12 -13.34
C ASN A 56 13.00 -7.33 -13.79
N MET A 57 11.89 -7.14 -14.50
CA MET A 57 11.02 -8.25 -14.91
C MET A 57 11.70 -9.24 -15.86
N GLU A 58 12.59 -8.80 -16.74
CA GLU A 58 13.26 -9.77 -17.62
C GLU A 58 14.28 -10.64 -16.88
N LEU A 59 15.00 -10.09 -15.89
CA LEU A 59 15.84 -10.89 -14.99
C LEU A 59 15.01 -11.94 -14.23
N MET A 60 13.84 -11.53 -13.73
CA MET A 60 12.88 -12.40 -13.07
C MET A 60 12.36 -13.51 -14.00
N ASN A 61 12.05 -13.16 -15.24
CA ASN A 61 11.57 -14.08 -16.26
C ASN A 61 12.64 -15.12 -16.65
N GLU A 62 13.87 -14.67 -16.86
CA GLU A 62 15.01 -15.53 -17.20
C GLU A 62 15.28 -16.54 -16.09
N TYR A 63 15.28 -16.09 -14.83
CA TYR A 63 15.44 -17.00 -13.69
C TYR A 63 14.34 -18.07 -13.67
N LEU A 64 13.07 -17.67 -13.79
CA LEU A 64 11.92 -18.58 -13.71
C LEU A 64 11.81 -19.53 -14.90
N SER A 65 12.38 -19.17 -16.05
CA SER A 65 12.27 -19.95 -17.29
C SER A 65 13.51 -20.77 -17.63
N SER A 66 14.67 -20.45 -17.05
CA SER A 66 15.90 -21.18 -17.30
C SER A 66 15.90 -22.57 -16.65
N ASP A 67 16.56 -23.53 -17.28
CA ASP A 67 16.85 -24.85 -16.68
C ASP A 67 18.12 -24.83 -15.82
N ASN A 68 18.90 -23.74 -15.89
CA ASN A 68 20.09 -23.58 -15.08
C ASN A 68 19.74 -23.53 -13.58
N ARG A 69 20.66 -23.96 -12.72
CA ARG A 69 20.49 -23.83 -11.25
C ARG A 69 21.14 -22.57 -10.69
N VAL A 70 21.69 -21.71 -11.55
CA VAL A 70 22.41 -20.51 -11.14
C VAL A 70 21.38 -19.50 -10.64
N LYS A 71 21.57 -19.04 -9.41
CA LYS A 71 20.72 -18.02 -8.80
C LYS A 71 21.31 -16.65 -9.07
N PRO A 72 20.55 -15.70 -9.64
CA PRO A 72 20.98 -14.32 -9.71
C PRO A 72 21.16 -13.70 -8.31
N ASN A 73 21.89 -12.61 -8.24
CA ASN A 73 21.96 -11.78 -7.03
C ASN A 73 20.59 -11.16 -6.75
N PHE A 74 20.27 -10.94 -5.47
CA PHE A 74 19.05 -10.26 -5.10
C PHE A 74 19.05 -8.80 -5.58
N VAL A 75 17.87 -8.26 -5.86
CA VAL A 75 17.67 -6.86 -6.26
C VAL A 75 17.09 -6.10 -5.07
N VAL A 76 17.60 -4.90 -4.79
CA VAL A 76 17.10 -4.02 -3.74
C VAL A 76 16.45 -2.79 -4.37
N LEU A 77 15.18 -2.56 -4.03
CA LEU A 77 14.35 -1.46 -4.49
C LEU A 77 13.87 -0.67 -3.26
N LYS A 78 14.55 0.42 -2.90
CA LYS A 78 14.32 1.13 -1.63
C LYS A 78 14.37 0.17 -0.43
N ASN A 79 13.24 -0.06 0.25
CA ASN A 79 13.09 -0.99 1.36
C ASN A 79 12.54 -2.36 0.94
N ILE A 80 12.43 -2.66 -0.36
CA ILE A 80 11.94 -3.95 -0.89
C ILE A 80 13.12 -4.74 -1.44
N THR A 81 13.12 -6.05 -1.22
CA THR A 81 14.10 -6.98 -1.75
C THR A 81 13.42 -8.02 -2.63
N ILE A 82 13.97 -8.24 -3.82
CA ILE A 82 13.60 -9.33 -4.73
C ILE A 82 14.69 -10.40 -4.65
N SER A 83 14.32 -11.57 -4.11
CA SER A 83 15.22 -12.71 -3.93
C SER A 83 14.82 -13.88 -4.82
N PHE A 84 15.81 -14.60 -5.34
CA PHE A 84 15.62 -15.76 -6.21
C PHE A 84 15.73 -17.06 -5.40
N THR A 85 14.62 -17.79 -5.29
CA THR A 85 14.49 -18.94 -4.38
C THR A 85 13.75 -20.12 -5.00
N THR A 86 13.64 -21.22 -4.27
CA THR A 86 12.87 -22.40 -4.66
C THR A 86 11.78 -22.67 -3.63
N SER A 87 10.55 -22.79 -4.08
CA SER A 87 9.38 -23.10 -3.25
C SER A 87 8.66 -24.31 -3.84
N TYR A 88 8.35 -25.31 -2.99
CA TYR A 88 7.72 -26.56 -3.40
C TYR A 88 8.43 -27.25 -4.58
N GLY A 89 9.78 -27.26 -4.56
CA GLY A 89 10.60 -27.88 -5.61
C GLY A 89 10.68 -27.09 -6.92
N SER A 90 10.00 -25.94 -7.04
CA SER A 90 10.00 -25.11 -8.25
C SER A 90 10.69 -23.77 -8.01
N LYS A 91 11.29 -23.19 -9.06
CA LYS A 91 11.83 -21.83 -9.00
C LYS A 91 10.74 -20.81 -8.68
N SER A 92 11.09 -19.83 -7.86
CA SER A 92 10.17 -18.81 -7.37
C SER A 92 10.92 -17.53 -7.02
N ILE A 93 10.23 -16.41 -7.12
CA ILE A 93 10.70 -15.09 -6.70
C ILE A 93 10.07 -14.79 -5.35
N LEU A 94 10.87 -14.34 -4.39
CA LEU A 94 10.42 -13.83 -3.11
C LEU A 94 10.56 -12.32 -3.13
N VAL A 95 9.45 -11.61 -2.93
CA VAL A 95 9.42 -10.16 -2.73
C VAL A 95 9.09 -9.90 -1.27
N SER A 96 9.96 -9.21 -0.55
CA SER A 96 9.77 -8.89 0.87
C SER A 96 10.24 -7.48 1.18
N TYR A 97 9.78 -6.92 2.30
CA TYR A 97 10.50 -5.77 2.87
C TYR A 97 11.88 -6.21 3.39
N LYS A 98 12.81 -5.27 3.37
CA LYS A 98 14.10 -5.39 4.02
C LYS A 98 13.83 -5.47 5.52
N GLU A 99 14.27 -6.53 6.17
CA GLU A 99 14.29 -6.59 7.62
C GLU A 99 15.23 -5.47 8.08
N GLU A 100 14.73 -4.51 8.86
CA GLU A 100 15.62 -3.67 9.66
C GLU A 100 16.40 -4.64 10.55
N GLU A 101 17.74 -4.59 10.48
CA GLU A 101 18.59 -5.38 11.37
C GLU A 101 18.39 -4.84 12.80
N GLU A 102 17.29 -5.22 13.45
CA GLU A 102 17.19 -5.19 14.91
C GLU A 102 18.17 -6.25 15.44
N ASN A 103 19.41 -5.79 15.59
CA ASN A 103 20.36 -6.17 16.62
C ASN A 103 20.48 -7.68 16.92
N CYS A 104 20.76 -8.50 15.91
CA CYS A 104 21.27 -9.86 16.12
C CYS A 104 22.79 -9.84 16.35
N ASN A 105 23.31 -8.99 17.25
CA ASN A 105 24.76 -8.90 17.52
C ASN A 105 25.14 -8.77 19.00
N GLU A 106 24.27 -9.18 19.94
CA GLU A 106 24.69 -9.49 21.31
C GLU A 106 24.24 -10.91 21.66
N ASN A 107 25.12 -11.88 21.35
CA ASN A 107 25.43 -13.07 22.15
C ASN A 107 26.27 -14.05 21.34
N LEU A 108 27.34 -13.56 20.72
CA LEU A 108 28.50 -14.39 20.37
C LEU A 108 29.58 -14.09 21.40
N ARG A 109 29.62 -14.88 22.49
CA ARG A 109 30.85 -15.26 23.20
C ARG A 109 30.56 -16.22 24.35
N LYS A 110 31.39 -17.29 24.37
CA LYS A 110 31.57 -18.42 25.33
C LYS A 110 30.86 -19.71 24.86
N GLU A 111 31.56 -20.62 24.14
CA GLU A 111 32.47 -21.70 24.66
C GLU A 111 31.70 -22.66 25.59
N GLU A 112 31.68 -23.99 25.48
CA GLU A 112 32.47 -25.03 24.78
C GLU A 112 31.66 -26.36 24.82
N ASP A 113 32.02 -27.33 23.96
CA ASP A 113 31.81 -28.79 24.02
C ASP A 113 30.41 -29.42 24.23
N ALA A 114 29.89 -30.07 23.18
CA ALA A 114 29.60 -31.52 23.15
C ALA A 114 28.94 -31.92 21.82
N VAL A 115 29.43 -33.02 21.26
CA VAL A 115 28.94 -33.71 20.07
C VAL A 115 27.52 -34.24 20.30
N ASP A 116 26.52 -33.70 19.60
CA ASP A 116 25.41 -34.52 19.10
C ASP A 116 24.72 -33.92 17.86
N SER A 117 24.50 -34.78 16.88
CA SER A 117 23.94 -34.53 15.58
C SER A 117 22.45 -34.21 15.62
N THR A 118 22.09 -32.95 15.40
CA THR A 118 20.74 -32.56 14.94
C THR A 118 20.84 -31.68 13.69
N PRO A 119 19.99 -31.89 12.66
CA PRO A 119 20.00 -31.03 11.49
C PRO A 119 19.54 -29.65 11.95
N SER A 120 20.43 -28.65 11.82
CA SER A 120 20.17 -27.24 12.08
C SER A 120 18.75 -26.90 11.62
N ALA A 121 17.84 -26.69 12.57
CA ALA A 121 16.51 -26.19 12.29
C ALA A 121 16.69 -24.90 11.48
N LYS A 122 16.34 -24.93 10.19
CA LYS A 122 16.40 -23.76 9.32
C LYS A 122 15.59 -22.66 10.02
N LYS A 123 16.28 -21.69 10.64
CA LYS A 123 15.63 -20.51 11.24
C LYS A 123 14.71 -19.94 10.16
N ARG A 124 13.39 -20.07 10.36
CA ARG A 124 12.42 -19.42 9.48
C ARG A 124 12.68 -17.93 9.64
N ARG A 125 13.13 -17.28 8.56
CA ARG A 125 13.08 -15.81 8.49
C ARG A 125 11.61 -15.41 8.55
N THR A 126 11.27 -14.63 9.57
CA THR A 126 9.93 -14.12 9.77
C THR A 126 9.88 -12.76 9.10
N TYR A 127 9.44 -12.74 7.84
CA TYR A 127 9.23 -11.49 7.12
C TYR A 127 7.97 -10.80 7.64
N VAL A 128 8.03 -9.49 7.88
CA VAL A 128 6.86 -8.65 8.20
C VAL A 128 5.81 -8.75 7.09
N ALA A 129 6.24 -8.68 5.83
CA ALA A 129 5.44 -9.06 4.68
C ALA A 129 6.34 -9.70 3.62
N ALA A 130 5.84 -10.80 3.02
CA ALA A 130 6.55 -11.55 1.99
C ALA A 130 5.57 -12.18 1.00
N VAL A 131 5.86 -12.01 -0.29
CA VAL A 131 5.10 -12.61 -1.39
C VAL A 131 6.00 -13.47 -2.24
N VAL A 132 5.67 -14.77 -2.29
CA VAL A 132 6.36 -15.73 -3.16
C VAL A 132 5.55 -15.90 -4.44
N MET A 133 6.22 -15.77 -5.59
CA MET A 133 5.63 -15.95 -6.92
C MET A 133 6.40 -17.02 -7.71
N GLN A 134 5.70 -18.08 -8.11
CA GLN A 134 6.21 -19.03 -9.10
C GLN A 134 5.89 -18.55 -10.52
N LYS A 135 6.42 -19.24 -11.54
CA LYS A 135 6.30 -18.87 -12.95
C LYS A 135 4.88 -18.52 -13.37
N THR A 136 3.89 -19.31 -12.97
CA THR A 136 2.47 -19.08 -13.31
C THR A 136 1.96 -17.74 -12.79
N THR A 137 2.18 -17.44 -11.51
CA THR A 137 1.82 -16.15 -10.90
C THR A 137 2.56 -14.98 -11.55
N PHE A 138 3.84 -15.16 -11.85
CA PHE A 138 4.63 -14.13 -12.51
C PHE A 138 4.15 -13.84 -13.93
N LEU A 139 3.73 -14.86 -14.69
CA LEU A 139 3.12 -14.67 -16.00
C LEU A 139 1.77 -13.94 -15.90
N GLY A 140 0.97 -14.25 -14.87
CA GLY A 140 -0.26 -13.52 -14.57
C GLY A 140 0.01 -12.05 -14.23
N LEU A 141 1.12 -11.74 -13.55
CA LEU A 141 1.55 -10.36 -13.35
C LEU A 141 1.90 -9.68 -14.68
N ARG A 142 2.76 -10.31 -15.49
CA ARG A 142 3.19 -9.78 -16.79
C ARG A 142 2.02 -9.47 -17.73
N SER A 143 0.98 -10.30 -17.73
CA SER A 143 -0.17 -10.10 -18.63
C SER A 143 -0.99 -8.87 -18.27
N ILE A 144 -0.96 -8.41 -17.02
CA ILE A 144 -1.75 -7.27 -16.54
C ILE A 144 -0.95 -5.98 -16.34
N VAL A 145 0.38 -5.98 -16.47
CA VAL A 145 1.24 -4.82 -16.17
C VAL A 145 0.74 -3.55 -16.86
N LYS A 146 0.42 -3.63 -18.16
CA LYS A 146 -0.10 -2.47 -18.91
C LYS A 146 -1.42 -1.93 -18.34
N CYS A 147 -2.27 -2.79 -17.81
CA CYS A 147 -3.52 -2.38 -17.16
C CYS A 147 -3.23 -1.70 -15.81
N VAL A 148 -2.26 -2.23 -15.06
CA VAL A 148 -1.78 -1.64 -13.81
C VAL A 148 -1.21 -0.24 -14.06
N ASP A 149 -0.36 -0.08 -15.07
CA ASP A 149 0.26 1.21 -15.41
C ASP A 149 -0.78 2.24 -15.89
N ALA A 150 -1.72 1.82 -16.73
CA ALA A 150 -2.81 2.68 -17.18
C ALA A 150 -3.66 3.16 -16.00
N ARG A 151 -3.97 2.26 -15.05
CA ARG A 151 -4.70 2.62 -13.83
C ARG A 151 -3.90 3.53 -12.92
N LEU A 152 -2.60 3.27 -12.76
CA LEU A 152 -1.71 4.08 -11.92
C LEU A 152 -1.64 5.52 -12.45
N LYS A 153 -1.44 5.69 -13.77
CA LYS A 153 -1.43 7.00 -14.42
C LYS A 153 -2.76 7.76 -14.29
N GLN A 154 -3.88 7.05 -14.38
CA GLN A 154 -5.19 7.65 -14.13
C GLN A 154 -5.31 8.16 -12.68
N LEU A 155 -4.81 7.40 -11.71
CA LEU A 155 -4.86 7.80 -10.30
C LEU A 155 -3.90 8.94 -9.97
N GLU A 156 -2.76 9.05 -10.66
CA GLU A 156 -1.87 10.22 -10.59
C GLU A 156 -2.57 11.50 -11.03
N TYR A 157 -3.36 11.44 -12.11
CA TYR A 157 -4.16 12.59 -12.52
C TYR A 157 -5.26 12.94 -11.49
N LEU A 158 -5.86 11.94 -10.85
CA LEU A 158 -6.96 12.14 -9.90
C LEU A 158 -6.50 12.56 -8.49
N SER A 159 -5.26 12.28 -8.10
CA SER A 159 -4.81 12.46 -6.72
C SER A 159 -4.94 13.89 -6.24
N ASP A 160 -4.68 14.88 -7.10
CA ASP A 160 -4.75 16.29 -6.74
C ASP A 160 -6.19 16.71 -6.40
N ASN A 161 -7.17 16.27 -7.18
CA ASN A 161 -8.57 16.56 -6.90
C ASN A 161 -9.09 15.82 -5.67
N VAL A 162 -8.65 14.58 -5.45
CA VAL A 162 -8.96 13.83 -4.21
C VAL A 162 -8.39 14.55 -2.98
N ASN A 163 -7.15 15.02 -3.07
CA ASN A 163 -6.50 15.75 -1.98
C ASN A 163 -7.19 17.10 -1.71
N LYS A 164 -7.58 17.84 -2.75
CA LYS A 164 -8.39 19.07 -2.61
C LYS A 164 -9.74 18.78 -1.97
N CYS A 165 -10.44 17.74 -2.41
CA CYS A 165 -11.72 17.32 -1.83
C CYS A 165 -11.59 17.02 -0.34
N ALA A 166 -10.57 16.25 0.07
CA ALA A 166 -10.30 15.97 1.48
C ALA A 166 -9.95 17.25 2.28
N LEU A 167 -9.18 18.15 1.69
CA LEU A 167 -8.80 19.42 2.32
C LEU A 167 -10.01 20.35 2.54
N TYR A 168 -10.83 20.55 1.51
CA TYR A 168 -12.05 21.36 1.62
C TYR A 168 -13.06 20.72 2.57
N LEU A 169 -13.19 19.39 2.57
CA LEU A 169 -14.02 18.69 3.55
C LEU A 169 -13.59 18.99 4.99
N ILE A 170 -12.29 18.91 5.27
CA ILE A 170 -11.74 19.23 6.60
C ILE A 170 -12.06 20.68 6.98
N GLN A 171 -11.82 21.63 6.07
CA GLN A 171 -12.09 23.06 6.30
C GLN A 171 -13.57 23.33 6.58
N GLU A 172 -14.48 22.75 5.81
CA GLU A 172 -15.93 22.93 6.00
C GLU A 172 -16.41 22.32 7.32
N ILE A 173 -15.83 21.19 7.75
CA ILE A 173 -16.10 20.63 9.08
C ILE A 173 -15.60 21.59 10.16
N GLU A 174 -14.35 22.05 10.07
CA GLU A 174 -13.73 22.97 11.04
C GLU A 174 -14.54 24.26 11.22
N LEU A 175 -15.04 24.86 10.13
CA LEU A 175 -15.88 26.06 10.16
C LEU A 175 -17.20 25.86 10.91
N LYS A 176 -17.73 24.64 10.91
CA LYS A 176 -19.00 24.28 11.55
C LYS A 176 -18.82 23.70 12.95
N LEU A 177 -17.58 23.57 13.45
CA LEU A 177 -17.33 23.10 14.80
C LEU A 177 -17.63 24.17 15.85
N PRO A 178 -18.19 23.77 17.01
CA PRO A 178 -18.36 24.68 18.12
C PRO A 178 -16.99 25.06 18.71
N LYS A 179 -16.88 26.28 19.25
CA LYS A 179 -15.64 26.80 19.86
C LYS A 179 -15.27 26.17 21.23
N CYS A 180 -16.06 25.21 21.72
CA CYS A 180 -15.86 24.56 23.01
C CYS A 180 -15.03 23.27 22.86
N PHE A 181 -14.92 22.47 23.93
CA PHE A 181 -14.24 21.18 23.88
C PHE A 181 -14.74 20.32 22.71
N ILE A 182 -13.84 19.96 21.79
CA ILE A 182 -14.13 19.13 20.62
C ILE A 182 -13.67 17.71 20.92
N ASN A 183 -14.57 16.75 20.73
CA ASN A 183 -14.25 15.33 20.76
C ASN A 183 -14.83 14.66 19.51
N GLN A 184 -14.53 13.36 19.37
CA GLN A 184 -14.96 12.58 18.21
C GLN A 184 -16.49 12.52 18.03
N GLU A 185 -17.26 12.52 19.12
CA GLU A 185 -18.73 12.50 19.06
C GLU A 185 -19.29 13.83 18.54
N ILE A 186 -18.70 14.95 18.97
CA ILE A 186 -19.07 16.29 18.48
C ILE A 186 -18.75 16.40 16.98
N LEU A 187 -17.58 15.94 16.54
CA LEU A 187 -17.21 15.89 15.12
C LEU A 187 -18.22 15.09 14.29
N LYS A 188 -18.62 13.92 14.80
CA LYS A 188 -19.60 13.05 14.15
C LYS A 188 -20.98 13.69 14.06
N LEU A 189 -21.44 14.34 15.14
CA LEU A 189 -22.71 15.06 15.16
C LEU A 189 -22.70 16.28 14.22
N THR A 190 -21.60 17.04 14.20
CA THR A 190 -21.42 18.18 13.29
C THR A 190 -21.45 17.74 11.84
N LEU A 191 -20.69 16.70 11.48
CA LEU A 191 -20.69 16.15 10.12
C LEU A 191 -22.08 15.66 9.73
N ARG A 192 -22.76 14.89 10.59
CA ARG A 192 -24.09 14.35 10.31
C ARG A 192 -25.16 15.45 10.16
N GLY A 193 -25.13 16.46 11.03
CA GLY A 193 -26.11 17.55 11.03
C GLY A 193 -25.93 18.56 9.88
N ASN A 194 -24.75 18.60 9.26
CA ASN A 194 -24.41 19.56 8.22
C ASN A 194 -23.98 18.90 6.90
N CYS A 195 -24.21 17.60 6.73
CA CYS A 195 -23.64 16.82 5.64
C CYS A 195 -23.96 17.41 4.25
N GLU A 196 -25.21 17.76 3.99
CA GLU A 196 -25.65 18.32 2.71
C GLU A 196 -25.02 19.68 2.41
N ASP A 197 -24.91 20.55 3.42
CA ASP A 197 -24.28 21.86 3.28
C ASP A 197 -22.77 21.72 3.01
N ILE A 198 -22.10 20.84 3.76
CA ILE A 198 -20.67 20.54 3.58
C ILE A 198 -20.44 19.98 2.19
N GLU A 199 -21.24 19.00 1.76
CA GLU A 199 -21.16 18.40 0.43
C GLU A 199 -21.27 19.46 -0.67
N ARG A 200 -22.31 20.31 -0.60
CA ARG A 200 -22.51 21.39 -1.57
C ARG A 200 -21.33 22.37 -1.59
N ASN A 201 -20.80 22.76 -0.43
CA ASN A 201 -19.69 23.71 -0.35
C ASN A 201 -18.37 23.10 -0.85
N VAL A 202 -18.09 21.83 -0.57
CA VAL A 202 -16.91 21.14 -1.11
C VAL A 202 -17.06 21.01 -2.63
N HIS A 203 -18.25 20.65 -3.12
CA HIS A 203 -18.52 20.51 -4.55
C HIS A 203 -18.27 21.82 -5.31
N THR A 204 -18.71 22.97 -4.79
CA THR A 204 -18.54 24.28 -5.46
C THR A 204 -17.10 24.78 -5.48
N GLN A 205 -16.24 24.28 -4.59
CA GLN A 205 -14.82 24.65 -4.52
C GLN A 205 -13.93 23.86 -5.50
N ILE A 206 -14.46 22.80 -6.11
CA ILE A 206 -13.73 21.97 -7.07
C ILE A 206 -14.08 22.43 -8.50
N ASN A 207 -13.05 22.75 -9.29
CA ASN A 207 -13.24 23.26 -10.65
C ASN A 207 -13.22 22.17 -11.74
N ASP A 208 -12.78 20.96 -11.41
CA ASP A 208 -12.68 19.85 -12.38
C ASP A 208 -14.05 19.17 -12.55
N LEU A 209 -14.75 19.52 -13.62
CA LEU A 209 -16.07 18.97 -13.94
C LEU A 209 -16.06 17.46 -14.15
N THR A 210 -14.99 16.91 -14.75
CA THR A 210 -14.89 15.45 -14.96
C THR A 210 -14.75 14.74 -13.61
N PHE A 211 -13.99 15.31 -12.68
CA PHE A 211 -13.90 14.80 -11.33
C PHE A 211 -15.24 14.84 -10.60
N LEU A 212 -15.95 15.97 -10.70
CA LEU A 212 -17.25 16.17 -10.08
C LEU A 212 -18.26 15.13 -10.57
N ASP A 213 -18.39 14.97 -11.89
CA ASP A 213 -19.38 14.07 -12.50
C ASP A 213 -19.09 12.59 -12.20
N MET A 214 -17.82 12.18 -12.21
CA MET A 214 -17.44 10.76 -12.18
C MET A 214 -17.04 10.25 -10.80
N TYR A 215 -16.45 11.09 -9.95
CA TYR A 215 -15.74 10.63 -8.75
C TYR A 215 -16.23 11.29 -7.47
N PHE A 216 -16.66 12.56 -7.51
CA PHE A 216 -16.93 13.33 -6.28
C PHE A 216 -17.84 12.60 -5.30
N ASN A 217 -19.00 12.11 -5.73
CA ASN A 217 -19.96 11.43 -4.84
C ASN A 217 -19.35 10.19 -4.17
N ILE A 218 -18.57 9.41 -4.92
CA ILE A 218 -17.90 8.21 -4.41
C ILE A 218 -16.84 8.61 -3.38
N ILE A 219 -16.01 9.59 -3.71
CA ILE A 219 -14.93 10.07 -2.84
C ILE A 219 -15.49 10.70 -1.57
N PHE A 220 -16.47 11.59 -1.70
CA PHE A 220 -17.08 12.28 -0.58
C PHE A 220 -17.71 11.28 0.39
N LEU A 221 -18.48 10.31 -0.13
CA LEU A 221 -19.06 9.24 0.68
C LEU A 221 -17.98 8.40 1.39
N GLU A 222 -16.94 8.00 0.67
CA GLU A 222 -15.86 7.18 1.25
C GLU A 222 -15.09 7.93 2.33
N LEU A 223 -14.81 9.23 2.14
CA LEU A 223 -14.16 10.08 3.15
C LEU A 223 -15.04 10.29 4.39
N THR A 224 -16.33 10.52 4.21
CA THR A 224 -17.27 10.84 5.31
C THR A 224 -17.83 9.60 6.03
N SER A 225 -17.83 8.43 5.39
CA SER A 225 -18.47 7.22 5.94
C SER A 225 -17.49 6.10 6.26
N LEU A 226 -16.42 5.93 5.48
CA LEU A 226 -15.46 4.83 5.65
C LEU A 226 -14.14 5.30 6.25
N ARG A 227 -13.74 6.54 5.98
CA ARG A 227 -12.46 7.12 6.42
C ARG A 227 -12.62 8.29 7.39
N TYR A 228 -13.81 8.46 7.98
CA TYR A 228 -14.09 9.58 8.89
C TYR A 228 -13.19 9.60 10.12
N ASN A 229 -12.78 8.43 10.64
CA ASN A 229 -11.82 8.36 11.75
C ASN A 229 -10.48 9.00 11.40
N GLU A 230 -10.00 8.81 10.17
CA GLU A 230 -8.77 9.46 9.70
C GLU A 230 -8.95 10.98 9.60
N ILE A 231 -10.10 11.43 9.09
CA ILE A 231 -10.43 12.86 9.00
C ILE A 231 -10.55 13.50 10.39
N PHE A 232 -11.21 12.82 11.34
CA PHE A 232 -11.39 13.31 12.69
C PHE A 232 -10.09 13.38 13.48
N HIS A 233 -9.22 12.38 13.32
CA HIS A 233 -7.89 12.40 13.92
C HIS A 233 -7.10 13.63 13.47
N ILE A 234 -7.17 14.00 12.19
CA ILE A 234 -6.46 15.17 11.67
C ILE A 234 -6.97 16.46 12.31
N ILE A 235 -8.29 16.62 12.38
CA ILE A 235 -8.90 17.80 12.99
C ILE A 235 -8.51 17.89 14.47
N LEU A 236 -8.58 16.78 15.21
CA LEU A 236 -8.20 16.73 16.63
C LEU A 236 -6.72 17.04 16.83
N SER A 237 -5.82 16.41 16.07
CA SER A 237 -4.38 16.64 16.20
C SER A 237 -3.98 18.09 15.86
N LYS A 238 -4.64 18.72 14.88
CA LYS A 238 -4.44 20.14 14.59
C LYS A 238 -4.88 21.03 15.75
N LEU A 239 -6.03 20.75 16.34
CA LEU A 239 -6.54 21.52 17.48
C LEU A 239 -5.65 21.38 18.72
N GLU A 240 -5.12 20.18 18.98
CA GLU A 240 -4.17 19.94 20.07
C GLU A 240 -2.84 20.67 19.86
N SER A 241 -2.39 20.83 18.62
CA SER A 241 -1.15 21.57 18.30
C SER A 241 -1.25 23.09 18.45
N LEU A 242 -2.48 23.62 18.58
CA LEU A 242 -2.76 25.06 18.69
C LEU A 242 -2.92 25.53 20.15
N VAL A 243 -2.88 24.61 21.12
CA VAL A 243 -2.97 24.86 22.57
C VAL A 243 -1.57 24.83 23.19
#